data_AF-A0A526PI02-F1
#
_entry.id   AF-A0A526PI02-F1
#
_cell.length_a   1.000
_cell.length_b   1.000
_cell.length_c   1.000
_cell.angle_alpha   90.00
_cell.angle_beta   90.00
_cell.angle_gamma   90.00
#
_symmetry.space_group_name_H-M   'P 1'
#
loop_
_entity.id
_entity.type
_entity.pdbx_description
1 polymer ?
#
loop_
_entity_poly.entity_id
_entity_poly.type
_entity_poly.pdbx_seq_one_letter_code
_entity_poly.pdbx_strand_id
1 'polypeptide(L)' 'DPEGYRQINRSIRIDGHSTSIQLEATFWALLDEIAESQGLTTPKFISTLYDEAIQINGQIPNFASMLRTTC' A
#
# COMPACT_ATOMS: atom_id res chain seq x y z
N ASP A 1 18.46 -6.15 -9.25
CA ASP A 1 17.84 -5.64 -10.49
C ASP A 1 17.51 -4.16 -10.28
N PRO A 2 18.04 -3.23 -11.09
CA PRO A 2 17.76 -1.80 -10.94
C PRO A 2 16.30 -1.42 -11.18
N GLU A 3 15.49 -2.25 -11.86
CA GLU A 3 14.07 -2.00 -12.10
C GLU A 3 13.25 -2.00 -10.81
N GLY A 4 13.71 -2.74 -9.79
CA GLY A 4 13.05 -2.81 -8.49
C GLY A 4 12.89 -1.45 -7.79
N TYR A 5 13.82 -0.52 -8.01
CA TYR A 5 13.80 0.83 -7.41
C TYR A 5 12.97 1.83 -8.21
N ARG A 6 12.42 1.45 -9.37
CA ARG A 6 11.60 2.32 -10.20
C ARG A 6 10.36 2.74 -9.42
N GLN A 7 10.13 4.04 -9.29
CA GLN A 7 8.93 4.58 -8.65
C GLN A 7 7.71 4.38 -9.55
N ILE A 8 6.65 3.79 -9.00
CA ILE A 8 5.37 3.55 -9.66
C ILE A 8 4.28 4.22 -8.85
N ASN A 9 3.44 4.99 -9.53
CA ASN A 9 2.21 5.54 -8.96
C ASN A 9 1.05 4.57 -9.24
N ARG A 10 0.29 4.20 -8.19
CA ARG A 10 -1.00 3.53 -8.34
C ARG A 10 -2.07 4.33 -7.60
N SER A 11 -3.26 4.43 -8.20
CA SER A 11 -4.42 5.06 -7.60
C SER A 11 -5.23 4.00 -6.86
N ILE A 12 -5.38 4.18 -5.55
CA ILE A 12 -6.11 3.28 -4.66
C ILE A 12 -7.27 4.04 -4.03
N ARG A 13 -8.43 3.39 -3.94
CA ARG A 13 -9.60 4.00 -3.31
C ARG A 13 -9.61 3.66 -1.82
N ILE A 14 -9.52 4.68 -0.97
CA ILE A 14 -9.51 4.58 0.49
C ILE A 14 -10.64 5.49 1.01
N ASP A 15 -11.54 4.97 1.84
CA ASP A 15 -12.71 5.71 2.34
C ASP A 15 -13.52 6.45 1.26
N GLY A 16 -13.63 5.85 0.07
CA GLY A 16 -14.33 6.45 -1.07
C GLY A 16 -13.54 7.52 -1.84
N HIS A 17 -12.41 7.99 -1.29
CA HIS A 17 -11.49 8.93 -1.93
C HIS A 17 -10.44 8.20 -2.78
N SER A 18 -10.10 8.78 -3.93
CA SER A 18 -9.01 8.27 -4.76
C SER A 18 -7.69 8.86 -4.28
N THR A 19 -6.80 8.00 -3.78
CA THR A 19 -5.49 8.37 -3.25
C THR A 19 -4.41 7.86 -4.17
N SER A 20 -3.55 8.75 -4.66
CA SER A 20 -2.37 8.38 -5.44
C SER A 20 -1.23 8.02 -4.51
N ILE A 21 -0.69 6.81 -4.63
CA ILE A 21 0.42 6.31 -3.81
C ILE A 21 1.61 6.02 -4.71
N GLN A 22 2.79 6.53 -4.33
CA GLN A 22 4.05 6.29 -5.02
C GLN A 22 4.95 5.36 -4.20
N LEU A 23 5.29 4.20 -4.79
CA LEU A 23 6.22 3.22 -4.21
C LEU A 23 7.13 2.64 -5.30
N GLU A 24 8.25 2.09 -4.87
CA GLU A 24 9.16 1.29 -5.69
C GLU A 24 8.45 0.04 -6.24
N ALA A 25 8.86 -0.41 -7.42
CA ALA A 25 8.32 -1.60 -8.07
C ALA A 25 8.38 -2.85 -7.18
N THR A 26 9.47 -3.01 -6.42
CA THR A 26 9.63 -4.14 -5.48
C THR A 26 8.58 -4.13 -4.37
N PHE A 27 8.23 -2.96 -3.81
CA PHE A 27 7.20 -2.89 -2.78
C PHE A 27 5.82 -3.17 -3.34
N TRP A 28 5.53 -2.69 -4.55
CA TRP A 28 4.30 -3.06 -5.22
C TRP A 28 4.17 -4.55 -5.45
N ALA A 29 5.25 -5.22 -5.89
CA ALA A 29 5.27 -6.66 -6.07
C ALA A 29 5.02 -7.42 -4.75
N LEU A 30 5.66 -7.00 -3.65
CA LEU A 30 5.44 -7.56 -2.32
C LEU A 30 3.99 -7.37 -1.84
N LEU A 31 3.43 -6.17 -2.02
CA LEU A 31 2.03 -5.90 -1.66
C LEU A 31 1.06 -6.74 -2.50
N ASP A 32 1.34 -6.94 -3.79
CA ASP A 32 0.56 -7.79 -4.69
C ASP A 32 0.62 -9.26 -4.21
N GLU A 33 1.81 -9.77 -3.88
CA GLU A 33 2.01 -11.15 -3.36
C GLU A 33 1.29 -11.37 -2.02
N ILE A 34 1.43 -10.43 -1.08
CA ILE A 34 0.79 -10.53 0.24
C ILE A 34 -0.74 -10.50 0.10
N ALA A 35 -1.27 -9.62 -0.76
CA ALA A 35 -2.70 -9.55 -1.01
C ALA A 35 -3.24 -10.86 -1.62
N GLU A 36 -2.53 -11.40 -2.62
CA GLU A 36 -2.87 -12.68 -3.24
C GLU A 36 -2.85 -13.84 -2.23
N SER A 37 -1.84 -13.89 -1.37
CA SER A 37 -1.73 -14.91 -0.32
C SER A 37 -2.90 -14.91 0.68
N GLN A 38 -3.58 -13.77 0.82
CA GLN A 38 -4.75 -13.58 1.68
C GLN A 38 -6.09 -13.66 0.90
N GLY A 39 -6.04 -13.94 -0.40
CA GLY A 39 -7.24 -13.97 -1.26
C GLY A 39 -7.88 -12.59 -1.45
N LEU A 40 -7.10 -11.51 -1.32
CA LEU A 40 -7.54 -10.13 -1.48
C LEU A 40 -6.94 -9.52 -2.76
N THR A 41 -7.59 -8.48 -3.28
CA THR A 41 -6.95 -7.61 -4.27
C THR A 41 -6.03 -6.63 -3.57
N THR A 42 -4.93 -6.21 -4.20
CA THR A 42 -3.99 -5.22 -3.64
C THR A 42 -4.67 -3.94 -3.16
N PRO A 43 -5.62 -3.33 -3.89
CA PRO A 43 -6.35 -2.16 -3.40
C PRO A 43 -7.16 -2.44 -2.13
N LYS A 44 -7.76 -3.63 -2.02
CA LYS A 44 -8.53 -4.03 -0.83
C LYS A 44 -7.61 -4.24 0.36
N PHE A 45 -6.50 -4.94 0.18
CA PHE A 45 -5.49 -5.16 1.22
C PHE A 45 -4.93 -3.83 1.74
N ILE A 46 -4.52 -2.92 0.84
CA ILE A 46 -4.00 -1.59 1.22
C ILE A 46 -5.05 -0.77 1.97
N SER A 47 -6.31 -0.81 1.55
CA SER A 47 -7.38 -0.11 2.27
C SER A 47 -7.57 -0.66 3.68
N THR A 48 -7.53 -1.99 3.85
CA THR A 48 -7.60 -2.62 5.17
C THR A 48 -6.41 -2.22 6.07
N LEU A 49 -5.18 -2.20 5.54
CA LEU A 49 -4.01 -1.72 6.28
C LEU A 49 -4.16 -0.25 6.70
N TYR A 50 -4.74 0.58 5.84
CA TYR A 50 -5.02 1.98 6.16
C TYR A 50 -6.00 2.09 7.34
N ASP A 51 -7.12 1.37 7.27
CA ASP A 51 -8.15 1.38 8.32
C ASP A 51 -7.57 0.93 9.68
N GLU A 52 -6.81 -0.17 9.68
CA GLU A 52 -6.15 -0.70 10.89
C GLU A 52 -5.14 0.29 11.47
N ALA A 53 -4.30 0.90 10.63
CA ALA A 53 -3.30 1.84 11.09
C ALA A 53 -3.90 3.16 11.60
N ILE A 54 -5.04 3.60 11.05
CA ILE A 54 -5.82 4.72 11.59
C ILE A 54 -6.44 4.34 12.95
N GLN A 55 -7.00 3.14 13.08
CA GLN A 55 -7.57 2.67 14.35
C GLN A 55 -6.53 2.62 15.48
N ILE A 56 -5.28 2.24 15.18
CA ILE A 56 -4.21 2.13 16.18
C ILE A 56 -3.60 3.50 16.50
N ASN A 57 -3.30 4.32 15.48
CA ASN A 57 -2.49 5.53 15.63
C ASN A 57 -3.31 6.83 15.63
N GLY A 58 -4.60 6.77 15.32
CA GLY A 58 -5.51 7.92 15.17
C GLY A 58 -5.29 8.74 13.88
N GLN A 59 -4.09 8.72 13.29
CA GLN A 59 -3.77 9.35 12.01
C GLN A 59 -2.57 8.66 11.34
N ILE A 60 -2.45 8.81 10.02
CA ILE A 60 -1.28 8.36 9.26
C ILE A 60 -0.77 9.53 8.42
N PRO A 61 0.29 10.25 8.88
CA PRO A 61 0.81 11.41 8.15
C PRO A 61 1.55 11.02 6.86
N ASN A 62 2.09 9.80 6.76
CA ASN A 62 2.76 9.31 5.56
C ASN A 62 2.50 7.82 5.32
N PHE A 63 1.45 7.55 4.55
CA PHE A 63 1.01 6.18 4.25
C PHE A 63 2.01 5.43 3.37
N ALA A 64 2.70 6.09 2.44
CA ALA A 64 3.70 5.46 1.60
C ALA A 64 4.93 4.99 2.41
N SER A 65 5.36 5.76 3.41
CA SER A 65 6.43 5.32 4.33
C SER A 65 6.00 4.15 5.21
N MET A 66 4.73 4.13 5.64
CA MET A 66 4.18 3.00 6.39
C MET A 66 4.24 1.71 5.56
N LEU A 67 3.76 1.75 4.31
CA LEU A 67 3.77 0.58 3.42
C LEU A 67 5.17 0.03 3.19
N ARG A 68 6.19 0.89 3.08
CA ARG A 68 7.60 0.46 2.98
C ARG A 68 8.15 -0.21 4.24
N THR A 69 7.58 0.06 5.41
CA THR A 69 7.99 -0.54 6.68
C THR A 69 7.25 -1.85 6.96
N THR A 70 6.06 -2.02 6.37
CA THR A 70 5.23 -3.22 6.54
C THR A 70 5.72 -4.40 5.68
N CYS A 71 6.31 -4.11 4.52
CA CYS A 71 6.94 -5.09 3.64
C CYS A 71 8.40 -5.33 4.01
#